data_AF-D7PBH4-F1
#
_entry.id   AF-D7PBH4-F1
#
_cell.length_a   1.000
_cell.length_b   1.000
_cell.length_c   1.000
_cell.angle_alpha   90.00
_cell.angle_beta   90.00
_cell.angle_gamma   90.00
#
_symmetry.space_group_name_H-M   'P 1'
#
loop_
_entity.id
_entity.type
_entity.pdbx_description
1 polymer ?
#
loop_
_entity_poly.entity_id
_entity_poly.type
_entity_poly.pdbx_seq_one_letter_code
_entity_poly.pdbx_strand_id
1 'polypeptide(L)'
;MKILLLCLALVLASDAQLPLPNVLTQVSGPWKTLYISSNNLDKIGDNGPFRIYMRGINVDIPRLKMSFNFYVKVDGECVENSVGASIGRDNLIKGEYNGGNYFRIIDMTPNALIGYDVNVDSKGKITKVALLMGRGAHVNEEDIAKFKKLSREKGIPEENIIYLGDTDNCPNHE
;
A
#
# COMPACT_ATOMS: atom_id res chain seq x y z
N MET A 1 5.20 -27.64 51.38
CA MET A 1 4.01 -27.13 50.67
C MET A 1 4.48 -26.17 49.59
N LYS A 2 4.32 -26.54 48.32
CA LYS A 2 4.64 -25.70 47.15
C LYS A 2 3.41 -24.85 46.85
N ILE A 3 3.47 -23.55 47.10
CA ILE A 3 2.46 -22.62 46.60
C ILE A 3 3.01 -22.05 45.29
N LEU A 4 2.53 -22.65 44.21
CA LEU A 4 2.69 -22.20 42.84
C LEU A 4 1.69 -21.04 42.65
N LEU A 5 2.14 -19.79 42.74
CA LEU A 5 1.30 -18.62 42.44
C LEU A 5 1.63 -18.15 41.02
N LEU A 6 0.63 -18.36 40.16
CA LEU A 6 0.62 -18.14 38.73
C LEU A 6 1.13 -16.75 38.35
N CYS A 7 2.16 -16.72 37.50
CA CYS A 7 2.45 -15.59 36.63
C CYS A 7 1.29 -15.41 35.64
N LEU A 8 0.30 -14.59 35.98
CA LEU A 8 -0.61 -14.01 35.01
C LEU A 8 0.11 -12.84 34.34
N ALA A 9 1.05 -13.16 33.44
CA ALA A 9 1.49 -12.21 32.43
C ALA A 9 0.33 -12.05 31.44
N LEU A 10 -0.58 -11.13 31.75
CA LEU A 10 -1.47 -10.56 30.75
C LEU A 10 -0.60 -9.82 29.73
N VAL A 11 -0.11 -10.55 28.72
CA VAL A 11 0.31 -9.95 27.46
C VAL A 11 -0.99 -9.52 26.77
N LEU A 12 -1.47 -8.33 27.14
CA LEU A 12 -2.33 -7.56 26.27
C LEU A 12 -1.45 -7.19 25.07
N ALA A 13 -1.44 -8.07 24.05
CA ALA A 13 -1.12 -7.65 22.70
C ALA A 13 -2.25 -6.71 22.28
N SER A 14 -2.17 -5.46 22.73
CA SER A 14 -2.88 -4.38 22.11
C SER A 14 -2.25 -4.27 20.72
N ASP A 15 -2.91 -4.84 19.71
CA ASP A 15 -2.77 -4.38 18.32
C ASP A 15 -3.26 -2.92 18.33
N ALA A 16 -2.41 -2.02 18.80
CA ALA A 16 -2.69 -0.60 18.86
C ALA A 16 -2.59 -0.08 17.43
N GLN A 17 -3.63 -0.33 16.64
CA GLN A 17 -3.83 0.37 15.39
C GLN A 17 -3.86 1.86 15.72
N LEU A 18 -2.90 2.61 15.18
CA LEU A 18 -2.82 4.06 15.39
C LEU A 18 -4.17 4.70 15.01
N PRO A 19 -4.68 5.67 15.77
CA PRO A 19 -5.90 6.40 15.40
C PRO A 19 -5.76 6.96 13.99
N LEU A 20 -6.79 6.82 13.15
CA LEU A 20 -6.76 7.28 11.75
C LEU A 20 -6.20 8.71 11.58
N PRO A 21 -6.55 9.72 12.41
CA PRO A 21 -5.96 11.05 12.29
C PRO A 21 -4.42 11.05 12.40
N ASN A 22 -3.84 10.21 13.26
CA ASN A 22 -2.39 10.06 13.39
C ASN A 22 -1.76 9.34 12.20
N VAL A 23 -2.50 8.43 11.55
CA VAL A 23 -2.05 7.78 10.32
C VAL A 23 -2.04 8.78 9.17
N LEU A 24 -3.11 9.57 9.03
CA LEU A 24 -3.26 10.55 7.95
C LEU A 24 -2.24 11.70 8.03
N THR A 25 -1.82 12.11 9.23
CA THR A 25 -0.76 13.12 9.39
C THR A 25 0.62 12.60 9.02
N GLN A 26 0.87 11.29 9.22
CA GLN A 26 2.18 10.68 8.98
C GLN A 26 2.34 10.08 7.57
N VAL A 27 1.24 9.75 6.90
CA VAL A 27 1.28 9.15 5.56
C VAL A 27 1.63 10.17 4.47
N SER A 28 1.42 11.47 4.72
CA SER A 28 1.80 12.49 3.74
C SER A 28 3.32 12.57 3.60
N GLY A 29 3.82 12.57 2.37
CA GLY A 29 5.26 12.65 2.07
C GLY A 29 5.70 11.73 0.93
N PRO A 30 7.03 11.64 0.71
CA PRO A 30 7.60 10.80 -0.32
C PRO A 30 7.52 9.31 0.04
N TRP A 31 7.23 8.49 -0.96
CA TRP A 31 7.13 7.03 -0.84
C TRP A 31 7.61 6.37 -2.13
N LYS A 32 8.28 5.23 -2.02
CA LYS A 32 8.73 4.40 -3.15
C LYS A 32 8.10 3.02 -3.05
N THR A 33 7.56 2.49 -4.15
CA THR A 33 7.05 1.12 -4.18
C THR A 33 8.21 0.14 -4.18
N LEU A 34 8.28 -0.75 -3.20
CA LEU A 34 9.30 -1.80 -3.13
C LEU A 34 8.76 -3.16 -3.56
N TYR A 35 7.57 -3.52 -3.08
CA TYR A 35 6.90 -4.75 -3.50
C TYR A 35 5.46 -4.47 -3.93
N ILE A 36 5.00 -5.24 -4.89
CA ILE A 36 3.61 -5.24 -5.34
C ILE A 36 3.12 -6.67 -5.52
N SER A 37 1.85 -6.92 -5.28
CA SER A 37 1.21 -8.20 -5.57
C SER A 37 -0.19 -7.99 -6.12
N SER A 38 -0.65 -8.90 -6.98
CA SER A 38 -2.01 -8.85 -7.52
C SER A 38 -2.55 -10.23 -7.86
N ASN A 39 -3.88 -10.37 -7.77
CA ASN A 39 -4.58 -11.55 -8.30
C ASN A 39 -4.66 -11.54 -9.85
N ASN A 40 -4.12 -10.51 -10.51
CA ASN A 40 -4.15 -10.34 -11.95
C ASN A 40 -2.79 -9.80 -12.44
N LEU A 41 -1.91 -10.68 -12.89
CA LEU A 41 -0.55 -10.32 -13.31
C LEU A 41 -0.52 -9.31 -14.46
N ASP A 42 -1.47 -9.37 -15.40
CA ASP A 42 -1.57 -8.40 -16.50
C ASP A 42 -1.67 -6.95 -16.02
N LYS A 43 -2.13 -6.74 -14.79
CA LYS A 43 -2.29 -5.40 -14.20
C LYS A 43 -1.01 -4.87 -13.55
N ILE A 44 -0.07 -5.73 -13.17
CA ILE A 44 1.18 -5.36 -12.48
C ILE A 44 2.45 -5.79 -13.22
N GLY A 45 2.31 -6.53 -14.33
CA GLY A 45 3.39 -6.85 -15.27
C GLY A 45 3.81 -5.64 -16.11
N ASP A 46 4.67 -5.88 -17.09
CA ASP A 46 5.14 -4.84 -18.01
C ASP A 46 3.94 -4.17 -18.71
N ASN A 47 3.99 -2.84 -18.84
CA ASN A 47 2.87 -2.01 -19.33
C ASN A 47 1.57 -2.10 -18.50
N GLY A 48 1.58 -2.79 -17.36
CA GLY A 48 0.44 -2.92 -16.47
C GLY A 48 0.10 -1.59 -15.78
N PRO A 49 -1.17 -1.16 -15.77
CA PRO A 49 -1.56 0.14 -15.22
C PRO A 49 -1.34 0.24 -13.71
N PHE A 50 -1.25 -0.88 -13.00
CA PHE A 50 -0.98 -0.94 -11.57
C PHE A 50 0.48 -1.29 -11.25
N ARG A 51 1.39 -1.39 -12.23
CA ARG A 51 2.83 -1.46 -11.99
C ARG A 51 3.37 -0.07 -11.58
N ILE A 52 2.99 0.33 -10.37
CA ILE A 52 3.09 1.69 -9.85
C ILE A 52 4.44 1.92 -9.20
N TYR A 53 5.16 2.93 -9.69
CA TYR A 53 6.37 3.49 -9.09
C TYR A 53 5.99 4.75 -8.30
N MET A 54 5.66 4.58 -7.01
CA MET A 54 5.21 5.68 -6.15
C MET A 54 6.27 6.80 -6.06
N ARG A 55 5.81 8.04 -5.96
CA ARG A 55 6.64 9.21 -5.67
C ARG A 55 6.23 9.88 -4.36
N GLY A 56 4.93 9.99 -4.12
CA GLY A 56 4.46 10.54 -2.86
C GLY A 56 2.95 10.51 -2.71
N ILE A 57 2.55 10.70 -1.46
CA ILE A 57 1.15 10.79 -1.05
C ILE A 57 0.96 12.16 -0.41
N ASN A 58 -0.06 12.89 -0.81
CA ASN A 58 -0.44 14.15 -0.18
C ASN A 58 -1.80 14.00 0.49
N VAL A 59 -1.94 14.56 1.69
CA VAL A 59 -3.20 14.49 2.45
C VAL A 59 -3.69 15.88 2.81
N ASP A 60 -4.94 16.17 2.47
CA ASP A 60 -5.69 17.32 2.94
C ASP A 60 -6.71 16.86 3.97
N ILE A 61 -6.32 16.94 5.24
CA ILE A 61 -7.14 16.49 6.37
C ILE A 61 -8.45 17.29 6.47
N PRO A 62 -8.45 18.65 6.41
CA PRO A 62 -9.69 19.42 6.49
C PRO A 62 -10.72 19.06 5.41
N ARG A 63 -10.26 18.79 4.18
CA ARG A 63 -11.15 18.41 3.06
C ARG A 63 -11.36 16.91 2.92
N LEU A 64 -10.72 16.09 3.76
CA LEU A 64 -10.72 14.63 3.67
C LEU A 64 -10.37 14.15 2.26
N LYS A 65 -9.30 14.72 1.69
CA LYS A 65 -8.78 14.36 0.38
C LYS A 65 -7.37 13.78 0.49
N MET A 66 -7.05 12.89 -0.42
CA MET A 66 -5.72 12.33 -0.59
C MET A 66 -5.36 12.38 -2.07
N SER A 67 -4.09 12.56 -2.41
CA SER A 67 -3.62 12.33 -3.77
C SER A 67 -2.37 11.47 -3.79
N PHE A 68 -2.26 10.66 -4.83
CA PHE A 68 -1.13 9.76 -5.08
C PHE A 68 -0.42 10.23 -6.34
N ASN A 69 0.87 10.50 -6.23
CA ASN A 69 1.73 10.82 -7.37
C ASN A 69 2.66 9.64 -7.64
N PHE A 70 2.68 9.16 -8.87
CA PHE A 70 3.45 7.98 -9.24
C PHE A 70 3.73 7.94 -10.73
N TYR A 71 4.69 7.10 -11.12
CA TYR A 71 4.91 6.73 -12.52
C TYR A 71 4.33 5.34 -12.81
N VAL A 72 3.92 5.14 -14.05
CA VAL A 72 3.80 3.82 -14.68
C VAL A 72 4.64 3.81 -15.94
N LYS A 73 5.11 2.64 -16.36
CA LYS A 73 5.84 2.51 -17.62
C LYS A 73 4.89 2.10 -18.74
N VAL A 74 4.90 2.85 -19.83
CA VAL A 74 4.18 2.53 -21.06
C VAL A 74 5.20 2.44 -22.18
N ASP A 75 5.40 1.25 -22.72
CA ASP A 75 6.41 0.92 -23.73
C ASP A 75 7.82 1.37 -23.33
N GLY A 76 8.14 1.19 -22.05
CA GLY A 76 9.43 1.55 -21.44
C GLY A 76 9.54 3.00 -20.96
N GLU A 77 8.62 3.88 -21.40
CA GLU A 77 8.63 5.30 -21.05
C GLU A 77 7.90 5.57 -19.73
N CYS A 78 8.46 6.44 -18.90
CA CYS A 78 7.88 6.81 -17.61
C CYS A 78 6.78 7.86 -17.78
N VAL A 79 5.54 7.45 -17.52
CA VAL A 79 4.35 8.31 -17.58
C VAL A 79 3.93 8.71 -16.17
N GLU A 80 4.02 10.00 -15.88
CA GLU A 80 3.59 10.56 -14.58
C GLU A 80 2.06 10.54 -14.46
N ASN A 81 1.58 10.18 -13.28
CA ASN A 81 0.17 10.14 -12.92
C ASN A 81 -0.04 10.78 -11.55
N SER A 82 -1.15 11.53 -11.44
CA SER A 82 -1.65 12.05 -10.18
C SER A 82 -3.12 11.66 -10.01
N VAL A 83 -3.42 10.88 -8.98
CA VAL A 83 -4.77 10.37 -8.71
C VAL A 83 -5.29 10.99 -7.42
N GLY A 84 -6.35 11.79 -7.53
CA GLY A 84 -7.08 12.32 -6.39
C GLY A 84 -8.10 11.31 -5.85
N ALA A 85 -8.23 11.26 -4.53
CA ALA A 85 -9.14 10.37 -3.82
C ALA A 85 -9.83 11.08 -2.64
N SER A 86 -10.99 10.55 -2.26
CA SER A 86 -11.76 10.99 -1.08
C SER A 86 -11.59 10.00 0.06
N ILE A 87 -11.39 10.51 1.27
CA ILE A 87 -11.23 9.71 2.49
C ILE A 87 -12.61 9.55 3.14
N GLY A 88 -13.14 8.33 3.13
CA GLY A 88 -14.40 7.99 3.79
C GLY A 88 -14.28 7.90 5.32
N ARG A 89 -15.42 7.99 6.02
CA ARG A 89 -15.48 7.81 7.48
C ARG A 89 -15.13 6.40 7.95
N ASP A 90 -15.22 5.42 7.06
CA ASP A 90 -14.83 4.02 7.25
C ASP A 90 -13.37 3.76 6.87
N ASN A 91 -12.57 4.83 6.74
CA ASN A 91 -11.16 4.83 6.34
C ASN A 91 -10.93 4.27 4.93
N LEU A 92 -11.98 4.18 4.11
CA LEU A 92 -11.89 3.75 2.73
C LEU A 92 -11.56 4.95 1.86
N ILE A 93 -10.44 4.85 1.13
CA ILE A 93 -9.96 5.89 0.23
C ILE A 93 -10.45 5.54 -1.17
N LYS A 94 -11.27 6.42 -1.76
CA LYS A 94 -11.94 6.17 -3.06
C LYS A 94 -11.43 7.12 -4.12
N GLY A 95 -10.95 6.60 -5.24
CA GLY A 95 -10.47 7.38 -6.38
C GLY A 95 -10.71 6.66 -7.70
N GLU A 96 -10.57 7.39 -8.81
CA GLU A 96 -10.73 6.85 -10.16
C GLU A 96 -9.39 6.81 -10.89
N TYR A 97 -9.01 5.63 -11.35
CA TYR A 97 -7.82 5.36 -12.15
C TYR A 97 -7.95 3.94 -12.72
N ASN A 98 -8.03 3.80 -14.04
CA ASN A 98 -8.30 2.52 -14.69
C ASN A 98 -9.55 1.79 -14.11
N GLY A 99 -10.58 2.54 -13.74
CA GLY A 99 -11.74 2.06 -13.00
C GLY A 99 -11.88 2.71 -11.62
N GLY A 100 -12.83 2.23 -10.84
CA GLY A 100 -13.02 2.64 -9.45
C GLY A 100 -12.07 1.91 -8.52
N ASN A 101 -11.37 2.64 -7.65
CA ASN A 101 -10.39 2.10 -6.70
C ASN A 101 -10.86 2.33 -5.26
N TYR A 102 -10.62 1.35 -4.41
CA TYR A 102 -11.12 1.25 -3.04
C TYR A 102 -9.95 0.89 -2.12
N PHE A 103 -9.09 1.87 -1.87
CA PHE A 103 -7.81 1.72 -1.20
C PHE A 103 -7.94 1.78 0.33
N ARG A 104 -7.13 0.98 1.02
CA ARG A 104 -6.98 0.99 2.48
C ARG A 104 -5.49 0.99 2.85
N ILE A 105 -5.15 1.81 3.83
CA ILE A 105 -3.89 1.70 4.56
C ILE A 105 -4.07 0.57 5.58
N ILE A 106 -3.24 -0.47 5.48
CA ILE A 106 -3.34 -1.67 6.31
C ILE A 106 -2.42 -1.58 7.52
N ASP A 107 -1.17 -1.20 7.29
CA ASP A 107 -0.17 -0.99 8.34
C ASP A 107 0.79 0.13 7.92
N MET A 108 1.38 0.80 8.90
CA MET A 108 2.33 1.88 8.67
C MET A 108 3.31 1.99 9.82
N THR A 109 4.59 2.05 9.48
CA THR A 109 5.70 2.43 10.36
C THR A 109 6.31 3.74 9.85
N PRO A 110 7.26 4.36 10.56
CA PRO A 110 7.94 5.55 10.06
C PRO A 110 8.65 5.35 8.70
N ASN A 111 9.01 4.10 8.35
CA ASN A 111 9.78 3.78 7.15
C ASN A 111 9.01 2.96 6.11
N ALA A 112 7.88 2.34 6.48
CA ALA A 112 7.13 1.43 5.62
C ALA A 112 5.63 1.72 5.64
N LEU A 113 4.97 1.49 4.51
CA LEU A 113 3.53 1.61 4.35
C LEU A 113 3.00 0.41 3.55
N ILE A 114 2.04 -0.31 4.13
CA ILE A 114 1.35 -1.40 3.46
C ILE A 114 -0.04 -0.92 3.05
N GLY A 115 -0.27 -0.91 1.74
CA GLY A 115 -1.54 -0.54 1.12
C GLY A 115 -2.24 -1.75 0.51
N TYR A 116 -3.57 -1.70 0.46
CA TYR A 116 -4.40 -2.66 -0.26
C TYR A 116 -5.46 -1.93 -1.08
N ASP A 117 -5.50 -2.20 -2.37
CA ASP A 117 -6.49 -1.68 -3.29
C ASP A 117 -7.37 -2.79 -3.86
N VAL A 118 -8.64 -2.43 -4.09
CA VAL A 118 -9.56 -3.19 -4.92
C VAL A 118 -9.96 -2.27 -6.07
N ASN A 119 -9.56 -2.63 -7.28
CA ASN A 119 -9.96 -1.97 -8.51
C ASN A 119 -11.13 -2.70 -9.15
N VAL A 120 -12.13 -1.96 -9.62
CA VAL A 120 -13.24 -2.43 -10.44
C VAL A 120 -13.21 -1.69 -11.77
N ASP A 121 -12.87 -2.38 -12.85
CA ASP A 121 -12.77 -1.76 -14.17
C ASP A 121 -14.16 -1.51 -14.81
N SER A 122 -14.18 -0.88 -15.98
CA SER A 122 -15.42 -0.55 -16.70
C SER A 122 -16.26 -1.77 -17.12
N LYS A 123 -15.66 -2.98 -17.12
CA LYS A 123 -16.34 -4.24 -17.38
C LYS A 123 -16.75 -4.96 -16.09
N GLY A 124 -16.53 -4.36 -14.93
CA GLY A 124 -16.80 -4.94 -13.62
C GLY A 124 -15.76 -5.99 -13.18
N LYS A 125 -14.63 -6.14 -13.88
CA LYS A 125 -13.58 -7.07 -13.47
C LYS A 125 -12.90 -6.54 -12.22
N ILE A 126 -12.83 -7.38 -11.20
CA ILE A 126 -12.20 -7.06 -9.92
C ILE A 126 -10.71 -7.44 -9.95
N THR A 127 -9.86 -6.45 -9.71
CA THR A 127 -8.42 -6.65 -9.47
C THR A 127 -8.10 -6.25 -8.04
N LYS A 128 -7.39 -7.11 -7.32
CA LYS A 128 -6.87 -6.85 -5.97
C LYS A 128 -5.39 -6.54 -6.10
N VAL A 129 -4.92 -5.50 -5.45
CA VAL A 129 -3.51 -5.10 -5.45
C VAL A 129 -3.06 -4.85 -4.02
N ALA A 130 -1.93 -5.42 -3.60
CA ALA A 130 -1.26 -5.01 -2.37
C ALA A 130 0.06 -4.33 -2.72
N LEU A 131 0.43 -3.29 -1.96
CA LEU A 131 1.67 -2.54 -2.15
C LEU A 131 2.43 -2.46 -0.82
N LEU A 132 3.73 -2.70 -0.85
CA LEU A 132 4.65 -2.35 0.23
C LEU A 132 5.54 -1.20 -0.27
N MET A 133 5.37 -0.04 0.35
CA MET A 133 6.11 1.17 0.04
C MET A 133 7.10 1.50 1.16
N GLY A 134 8.26 2.03 0.81
CA GLY A 134 9.28 2.50 1.73
C GLY A 134 9.57 3.98 1.57
N ARG A 135 10.00 4.65 2.64
CA ARG A 135 10.59 6.00 2.55
C ARG A 135 12.02 5.99 2.02
N GLY A 136 12.70 4.84 2.11
CA GLY A 136 14.01 4.57 1.55
C GLY A 136 14.01 3.39 0.60
N ALA A 137 15.21 2.91 0.23
CA ALA A 137 15.38 1.76 -0.65
C ALA A 137 15.08 0.40 0.02
N HIS A 138 15.02 0.37 1.36
CA HIS A 138 14.85 -0.86 2.13
C HIS A 138 13.78 -0.70 3.20
N VAL A 139 13.11 -1.81 3.49
CA VAL A 139 12.16 -2.01 4.61
C VAL A 139 12.60 -3.25 5.37
N ASN A 140 12.18 -3.39 6.63
CA ASN A 140 12.61 -4.51 7.46
C ASN A 140 11.90 -5.83 7.06
N GLU A 141 12.43 -6.96 7.54
CA GLU A 141 11.86 -8.29 7.24
C GLU A 141 10.45 -8.47 7.82
N GLU A 142 10.12 -7.78 8.91
CA GLU A 142 8.79 -7.83 9.53
C GLU A 142 7.72 -7.21 8.61
N ASP A 143 8.01 -6.06 8.00
CA ASP A 143 7.15 -5.36 7.05
C ASP A 143 6.93 -6.22 5.80
N ILE A 144 7.99 -6.88 5.31
CA ILE A 144 7.90 -7.84 4.19
C ILE A 144 7.03 -9.03 4.58
N ALA A 145 7.21 -9.60 5.77
CA ALA A 145 6.41 -10.72 6.25
C ALA A 145 4.92 -10.34 6.40
N LYS A 146 4.63 -9.15 6.92
CA LYS A 146 3.26 -8.59 7.00
C LYS A 146 2.63 -8.40 5.63
N PHE A 147 3.38 -7.87 4.66
CA PHE A 147 2.93 -7.72 3.28
C PHE A 147 2.62 -9.07 2.61
N LYS A 148 3.48 -10.08 2.78
CA LYS A 148 3.24 -11.44 2.27
C LYS A 148 2.00 -12.07 2.93
N LYS A 149 1.85 -11.91 4.24
CA LYS A 149 0.67 -12.36 4.99
C LYS A 149 -0.62 -11.71 4.46
N LEU A 150 -0.62 -10.39 4.26
CA LEU A 150 -1.73 -9.68 3.66
C LEU A 150 -2.07 -10.24 2.27
N SER A 151 -1.07 -10.46 1.41
CA SER A 151 -1.29 -11.01 0.06
C SER A 151 -2.02 -12.36 0.13
N ARG A 152 -1.53 -13.29 0.97
CA ARG A 152 -2.18 -14.60 1.20
C ARG A 152 -3.63 -14.44 1.69
N GLU A 153 -3.86 -13.59 2.69
CA GLU A 153 -5.20 -13.36 3.27
C GLU A 153 -6.19 -12.77 2.27
N LYS A 154 -5.71 -12.03 1.26
CA LYS A 154 -6.55 -11.47 0.20
C LYS A 154 -6.74 -12.41 -0.98
N GLY A 155 -6.17 -13.61 -0.92
CA GLY A 155 -6.20 -14.62 -1.98
C GLY A 155 -5.35 -14.21 -3.18
N ILE A 156 -4.26 -13.48 -2.95
CA ILE A 156 -3.24 -13.17 -3.96
C ILE A 156 -2.14 -14.24 -3.83
N PRO A 157 -1.85 -15.01 -4.89
CA PRO A 157 -0.78 -16.00 -4.86
C PRO A 157 0.60 -15.36 -4.59
N GLU A 158 1.47 -16.03 -3.84
CA GLU A 158 2.79 -15.48 -3.50
C GLU A 158 3.71 -15.37 -4.72
N GLU A 159 3.55 -16.27 -5.69
CA GLU A 159 4.24 -16.22 -6.97
C GLU A 159 3.92 -14.96 -7.80
N ASN A 160 2.84 -14.25 -7.45
CA ASN A 160 2.48 -12.98 -8.07
C ASN A 160 3.06 -11.76 -7.35
N ILE A 161 3.93 -11.97 -6.37
CA ILE A 161 4.67 -10.89 -5.71
C ILE A 161 5.86 -10.49 -6.59
N ILE A 162 5.94 -9.21 -6.92
CA ILE A 162 7.03 -8.62 -7.70
C ILE A 162 7.77 -7.61 -6.83
N TYR A 163 9.08 -7.73 -6.75
CA TYR A 163 9.95 -6.70 -6.20
C TYR A 163 10.26 -5.66 -7.29
N LEU A 164 9.98 -4.39 -7.01
CA LEU A 164 10.13 -3.27 -7.94
C LEU A 164 11.30 -2.35 -7.61
N GLY A 165 11.89 -2.45 -6.40
CA GLY A 165 12.89 -1.50 -5.90
C GLY A 165 14.08 -1.29 -6.83
N ASP A 166 14.50 -2.32 -7.57
CA ASP A 166 15.64 -2.26 -8.48
C ASP A 166 15.26 -1.90 -9.93
N THR A 167 13.96 -1.78 -10.22
CA THR A 167 13.44 -1.52 -11.58
C THR A 167 12.92 -0.09 -11.77
N ASP A 168 12.92 0.72 -10.71
CA ASP A 168 12.51 2.13 -10.78
C ASP A 168 13.66 2.98 -11.34
N ASN A 169 13.59 3.24 -12.64
CA ASN A 169 14.48 4.16 -13.35
C ASN A 169 13.73 5.42 -13.82
N CYS A 170 12.53 5.67 -13.28
CA CYS A 170 11.77 6.88 -13.59
C CYS A 170 12.32 8.09 -12.81
N PRO A 171 12.11 9.33 -13.28
CA PRO A 171 12.67 10.52 -12.64
C PRO A 171 12.32 10.60 -11.14
N ASN A 172 13.26 11.05 -10.31
CA ASN A 172 12.95 11.49 -8.96
C ASN A 172 12.39 12.92 -9.04
N HIS A 173 11.38 13.24 -8.24
CA HIS A 173 11.05 14.64 -7.98
C HIS A 173 12.02 15.11 -6.90
N GLU A 174 13.14 15.70 -7.32
CA GLU A 174 14.03 16.48 -6.44
C GLU A 174 13.42 17.86 -6.15
#